data_AF-A0A7L6APC9-F1
#
_entry.id   AF-A0A7L6APC9-F1
#
_cell.length_a   1.000
_cell.length_b   1.000
_cell.length_c   1.000
_cell.angle_alpha   90.00
_cell.angle_beta   90.00
_cell.angle_gamma   90.00
#
_symmetry.space_group_name_H-M   'P 1'
#
loop_
_entity.id
_entity.type
_entity.pdbx_description
1 polymer ?
#
loop_
_entity_poly.entity_id
_entity_poly.type
_entity_poly.pdbx_seq_one_letter_code
_entity_poly.pdbx_strand_id
1 'polypeptide(L)'
;MRDYFSKIKFLLNYNDEGFSKYKLIELLPLEIDSVKQIADRISGNDKFYKLIDSSDTLKEISKKPLLLSLLIEVYKDNQELSLVDSRLDLFDYVVDKWLVRDENYSPINAKSRLIITKRLAINCLNLGKTNFSYDEINLAIKEQYSDLSEISLERYNNALRNCSFIRKNNSGNFEFQHAAFLEYCIARAIIDDLILNNYDSFSWAAFNPEIIETIHDLLSKFNLKSTVINSIEKAYIDSKDSRKSTNLLKLANKLGKKECLSMGLTCKMKYCMELISAIERFLMQRLKIAISLEQIYLI
;
A
#
# COMPACT_ATOMS: atom_id res chain seq x y z
N MET A 1 -18.77 15.30 6.24
CA MET A 1 -18.25 14.59 5.04
C MET A 1 -19.22 13.58 4.44
N ARG A 2 -20.07 12.88 5.22
CA ARG A 2 -21.02 11.87 4.70
C ARG A 2 -22.16 12.41 3.80
N ASP A 3 -22.56 13.67 3.92
CA ASP A 3 -23.69 14.24 3.15
C ASP A 3 -23.32 14.85 1.79
N TYR A 4 -22.03 15.00 1.46
CA TYR A 4 -21.62 15.75 0.26
C TYR A 4 -21.76 14.98 -1.06
N PHE A 5 -21.84 13.64 -0.99
CA PHE A 5 -21.76 12.76 -2.17
C PHE A 5 -23.11 12.18 -2.62
N SER A 6 -24.21 12.48 -1.92
CA SER A 6 -25.52 11.84 -2.15
C SER A 6 -26.20 12.19 -3.48
N LYS A 7 -25.67 13.18 -4.24
CA LYS A 7 -26.30 13.71 -5.46
C LYS A 7 -25.45 13.61 -6.73
N ILE A 8 -24.28 12.98 -6.70
CA ILE A 8 -23.38 12.94 -7.86
C ILE A 8 -23.53 11.59 -8.58
N LYS A 9 -23.73 11.63 -9.90
CA LYS A 9 -23.83 10.44 -10.77
C LYS A 9 -22.43 9.81 -10.91
N PHE A 10 -22.19 8.70 -10.21
CA PHE A 10 -20.91 7.98 -10.25
C PHE A 10 -21.02 6.52 -10.71
N LEU A 11 -22.21 6.03 -11.01
CA LEU A 11 -22.45 4.58 -11.16
C LEU A 11 -22.73 4.23 -12.62
N LEU A 12 -21.86 3.44 -13.23
CA LEU A 12 -22.18 2.72 -14.47
C LEU A 12 -22.71 1.34 -14.15
N ASN A 13 -23.78 0.92 -14.84
CA ASN A 13 -24.33 -0.42 -14.74
C ASN A 13 -23.88 -1.23 -15.96
N TYR A 14 -23.18 -2.33 -15.74
CA TYR A 14 -22.96 -3.34 -16.76
C TYR A 14 -23.96 -4.48 -16.55
N ASN A 15 -24.76 -4.74 -17.59
CA ASN A 15 -25.56 -5.96 -17.70
C ASN A 15 -24.81 -6.88 -18.67
N ASP A 16 -24.08 -7.85 -18.15
CA ASP A 16 -23.44 -8.89 -18.96
C ASP A 16 -24.33 -10.14 -18.94
N GLU A 17 -24.69 -10.66 -20.12
CA GLU A 17 -25.70 -11.72 -20.29
C GLU A 17 -25.29 -13.04 -19.59
N GLY A 18 -24.00 -13.23 -19.29
CA GLY A 18 -23.47 -14.38 -18.56
C GLY A 18 -23.57 -14.32 -17.02
N PHE A 19 -23.91 -13.17 -16.45
CA PHE A 19 -24.01 -12.94 -14.99
C PHE A 19 -25.39 -12.42 -14.59
N SER A 20 -26.46 -13.00 -15.12
CA SER A 20 -27.87 -12.57 -14.94
C SER A 20 -28.37 -12.41 -13.50
N LYS A 21 -27.59 -12.78 -12.48
CA LYS A 21 -27.88 -12.59 -11.05
C LYS A 21 -27.10 -11.45 -10.37
N TYR A 22 -26.10 -10.86 -11.03
CA TYR A 22 -25.23 -9.86 -10.44
C TYR A 22 -25.23 -8.59 -11.28
N LYS A 23 -25.32 -7.45 -10.58
CA LYS A 23 -25.22 -6.13 -11.18
C LYS A 23 -23.84 -5.57 -10.85
N LEU A 24 -22.97 -5.46 -11.84
CA LEU A 24 -21.69 -4.80 -11.66
C LEU A 24 -21.93 -3.29 -11.67
N ILE A 25 -21.48 -2.63 -10.61
CA ILE A 25 -21.55 -1.19 -10.46
C ILE A 25 -20.14 -0.66 -10.29
N GLU A 26 -19.70 0.17 -11.23
CA GLU A 26 -18.39 0.82 -11.19
C GLU A 26 -18.53 2.26 -10.71
N LEU A 27 -17.66 2.68 -9.80
CA LEU A 27 -17.53 4.06 -9.36
C LEU A 27 -16.62 4.82 -10.32
N LEU A 28 -17.21 5.73 -11.09
CA LEU A 28 -16.48 6.61 -12.00
C LEU A 28 -15.75 7.75 -11.26
N PRO A 29 -14.69 8.31 -11.87
CA PRO A 29 -14.11 9.56 -11.41
C PRO A 29 -15.16 10.69 -11.34
N LEU A 30 -14.90 11.69 -10.48
CA LEU A 30 -15.71 12.91 -10.43
C LEU A 30 -15.68 13.65 -11.77
N GLU A 31 -16.87 13.97 -12.27
CA GLU A 31 -17.04 14.93 -13.35
C GLU A 31 -16.56 16.32 -12.93
N ILE A 32 -16.00 17.08 -13.87
CA ILE A 32 -15.42 18.40 -13.59
C ILE A 32 -16.44 19.38 -13.00
N ASP A 33 -17.71 19.29 -13.44
CA ASP A 33 -18.81 20.09 -12.89
C ASP A 33 -19.08 19.77 -11.42
N SER A 34 -18.89 18.51 -11.01
CA SER A 34 -19.02 18.10 -9.61
C SER A 34 -17.86 18.63 -8.77
N VAL A 35 -16.64 18.63 -9.32
CA VAL A 35 -15.47 19.26 -8.67
C VAL A 35 -15.74 20.74 -8.45
N LYS A 36 -16.25 21.45 -9.46
CA LYS A 36 -16.62 22.87 -9.36
C LYS A 36 -17.68 23.13 -8.30
N GLN A 37 -18.75 22.33 -8.27
CA GLN A 37 -19.79 22.47 -7.24
C GLN A 37 -19.25 22.25 -5.81
N ILE A 38 -18.34 21.30 -5.63
CA ILE A 38 -17.67 21.06 -4.34
C ILE A 38 -16.76 22.25 -4.00
N ALA A 39 -15.97 22.72 -4.96
CA ALA A 39 -15.07 23.87 -4.83
C ALA A 39 -15.82 25.16 -4.41
N ASP A 40 -16.94 25.45 -5.07
CA ASP A 40 -17.78 26.63 -4.83
C ASP A 40 -18.37 26.62 -3.43
N ARG A 41 -18.85 25.47 -2.96
CA ARG A 41 -19.40 25.33 -1.60
C ARG A 41 -18.37 25.54 -0.49
N ILE A 42 -17.08 25.39 -0.80
CA ILE A 42 -16.00 25.42 0.18
C ILE A 42 -15.29 26.77 0.21
N SER A 43 -15.02 27.35 -0.96
CA SER A 43 -14.24 28.58 -1.11
C SER A 43 -15.10 29.82 -1.44
N GLY A 44 -16.34 29.62 -1.87
CA GLY A 44 -17.32 30.68 -2.13
C GLY A 44 -16.99 31.63 -3.28
N ASN A 45 -15.86 31.49 -3.99
CA ASN A 45 -15.43 32.51 -4.97
C ASN A 45 -14.75 32.00 -6.25
N ASP A 46 -14.93 30.74 -6.63
CA ASP A 46 -14.35 30.15 -7.87
C ASP A 46 -12.80 30.15 -7.93
N LYS A 47 -12.07 30.77 -6.99
CA LYS A 47 -10.59 30.83 -7.01
C LYS A 47 -9.97 29.45 -6.88
N PHE A 48 -10.49 28.60 -6.00
CA PHE A 48 -10.00 27.24 -5.85
C PHE A 48 -10.16 26.43 -7.13
N TYR A 49 -11.31 26.55 -7.79
CA TYR A 49 -11.54 25.89 -9.07
C TYR A 49 -10.61 26.42 -10.17
N LYS A 50 -10.39 27.74 -10.25
CA LYS A 50 -9.42 28.33 -11.20
C LYS A 50 -7.99 27.82 -11.01
N LEU A 51 -7.57 27.57 -9.77
CA LEU A 51 -6.27 26.95 -9.48
C LEU A 51 -6.22 25.49 -9.93
N ILE A 52 -7.31 24.73 -9.74
CA ILE A 52 -7.40 23.38 -10.30
C ILE A 52 -7.34 23.44 -11.83
N ASP A 53 -8.05 24.39 -12.45
CA ASP A 53 -8.16 24.50 -13.90
C ASP A 53 -6.84 24.95 -14.58
N SER A 54 -5.90 25.52 -13.82
CA SER A 54 -4.60 25.96 -14.35
C SER A 54 -3.56 24.85 -14.51
N SER A 55 -3.83 23.62 -14.08
CA SER A 55 -2.90 22.49 -14.20
C SER A 55 -3.63 21.19 -14.52
N ASP A 56 -3.20 20.49 -15.57
CA ASP A 56 -3.77 19.19 -15.94
C ASP A 56 -3.56 18.15 -14.82
N THR A 57 -2.44 18.22 -14.10
CA THR A 57 -2.18 17.39 -12.92
C THR A 57 -3.24 17.63 -11.85
N LEU A 58 -3.52 18.90 -11.52
CA LEU A 58 -4.51 19.23 -10.51
C LEU A 58 -5.91 18.80 -10.93
N LYS A 59 -6.26 18.94 -12.22
CA LYS A 59 -7.51 18.41 -12.79
C LYS A 59 -7.63 16.92 -12.54
N GLU A 60 -6.63 16.13 -12.94
CA GLU A 60 -6.67 14.67 -12.77
C GLU A 60 -6.74 14.23 -11.31
N ILE A 61 -5.99 14.90 -10.42
CA ILE A 61 -6.04 14.66 -8.97
C ILE A 61 -7.43 14.97 -8.42
N SER A 62 -8.03 16.11 -8.81
CA SER A 62 -9.33 16.56 -8.32
C SER A 62 -10.48 15.62 -8.66
N LYS A 63 -10.33 14.78 -9.69
CA LYS A 63 -11.33 13.78 -10.07
C LYS A 63 -11.47 12.66 -9.03
N LYS A 64 -10.52 12.50 -8.11
CA LYS A 64 -10.57 11.50 -7.04
C LYS A 64 -11.09 12.15 -5.74
N PRO A 65 -12.23 11.70 -5.18
CA PRO A 65 -12.84 12.34 -4.00
C PRO A 65 -11.91 12.56 -2.81
N LEU A 66 -11.08 11.57 -2.48
CA LEU A 66 -10.09 11.70 -1.42
C LEU A 66 -9.08 12.81 -1.74
N LEU A 67 -8.48 12.78 -2.93
CA LEU A 67 -7.43 13.73 -3.28
C LEU A 67 -7.98 15.16 -3.41
N LEU A 68 -9.21 15.32 -3.90
CA LEU A 68 -9.92 16.60 -3.85
C LEU A 68 -10.05 17.11 -2.41
N SER A 69 -10.40 16.23 -1.46
CA SER A 69 -10.48 16.61 -0.04
C SER A 69 -9.14 17.05 0.54
N LEU A 70 -8.02 16.44 0.10
CA LEU A 70 -6.68 16.86 0.50
C LEU A 70 -6.28 18.18 -0.15
N LEU A 71 -6.58 18.39 -1.44
CA LEU A 71 -6.37 19.68 -2.12
C LEU A 71 -7.10 20.82 -1.41
N ILE A 72 -8.32 20.57 -0.96
CA ILE A 72 -9.10 21.53 -0.16
C ILE A 72 -8.40 21.85 1.15
N GLU A 73 -7.82 20.85 1.84
CA GLU A 73 -7.09 21.06 3.08
C GLU A 73 -5.85 21.94 2.84
N VAL A 74 -5.03 21.58 1.86
CA VAL A 74 -3.84 22.35 1.43
C VAL A 74 -4.20 23.80 1.10
N TYR A 75 -5.29 23.99 0.33
CA TYR A 75 -5.78 25.32 -0.03
C TYR A 75 -6.21 26.15 1.19
N LYS A 76 -6.91 25.53 2.15
CA LYS A 76 -7.36 26.21 3.38
C LYS A 76 -6.20 26.63 4.29
N ASP A 77 -5.09 25.92 4.21
CA ASP A 77 -3.86 26.25 4.93
C ASP A 77 -3.02 27.34 4.23
N ASN A 78 -3.61 28.00 3.20
CA ASN A 78 -2.97 29.03 2.37
C ASN A 78 -1.66 28.56 1.72
N GLN A 79 -1.53 27.28 1.41
CA GLN A 79 -0.39 26.76 0.68
C GLN A 79 -0.57 26.93 -0.83
N GLU A 80 0.55 27.07 -1.52
CA GLU A 80 0.58 27.19 -2.97
C GLU A 80 0.28 25.84 -3.64
N LEU A 81 -0.92 25.69 -4.19
CA LEU A 81 -1.31 24.50 -4.96
C LEU A 81 -0.46 24.28 -6.21
N SER A 82 0.22 25.32 -6.71
CA SER A 82 1.16 25.23 -7.82
C SER A 82 2.38 24.35 -7.53
N LEU A 83 2.63 24.01 -6.27
CA LEU A 83 3.71 23.09 -5.87
C LEU A 83 3.29 21.62 -5.85
N VAL A 84 2.02 21.33 -6.16
CA VAL A 84 1.49 19.95 -6.18
C VAL A 84 1.63 19.38 -7.59
N ASP A 85 2.70 18.60 -7.77
CA ASP A 85 3.00 17.94 -9.05
C ASP A 85 2.51 16.48 -9.09
N SER A 86 2.10 15.93 -7.95
CA SER A 86 1.64 14.55 -7.84
C SER A 86 0.71 14.34 -6.63
N ARG A 87 0.00 13.22 -6.62
CA ARG A 87 -0.77 12.80 -5.43
C ARG A 87 0.12 12.60 -4.19
N LEU A 88 1.40 12.27 -4.37
CA LEU A 88 2.32 12.07 -3.26
C LEU A 88 2.64 13.37 -2.54
N ASP A 89 2.63 14.51 -3.23
CA ASP A 89 2.87 15.80 -2.60
C ASP A 89 1.74 16.15 -1.63
N LEU A 90 0.51 15.77 -1.95
CA LEU A 90 -0.63 15.87 -1.03
C LEU A 90 -0.49 14.95 0.17
N PHE A 91 -0.09 13.69 -0.04
CA PHE A 91 0.12 12.76 1.07
C PHE A 91 1.26 13.23 1.98
N ASP A 92 2.42 13.60 1.42
CA ASP A 92 3.56 14.10 2.17
C ASP A 92 3.17 15.33 2.98
N TYR A 93 2.55 16.33 2.35
CA TYR A 93 2.10 17.55 3.06
C TYR A 93 1.16 17.23 4.22
N VAL A 94 0.09 16.48 3.95
CA VAL A 94 -0.95 16.23 4.95
C VAL A 94 -0.44 15.30 6.07
N VAL A 95 0.33 14.28 5.72
CA VAL A 95 0.93 13.36 6.70
C VAL A 95 1.94 14.12 7.57
N ASP A 96 2.84 14.91 6.98
CA ASP A 96 3.82 15.69 7.74
C ASP A 96 3.13 16.69 8.66
N LYS A 97 2.14 17.44 8.16
CA LYS A 97 1.30 18.34 8.96
C LYS A 97 0.67 17.63 10.15
N TRP A 98 0.11 16.44 9.95
CA TRP A 98 -0.51 15.69 11.04
C TRP A 98 0.52 15.15 12.03
N LEU A 99 1.70 14.72 11.56
CA LEU A 99 2.77 14.20 12.41
C LEU A 99 3.40 15.28 13.28
N VAL A 100 3.59 16.50 12.78
CA VAL A 100 4.15 17.62 13.55
C VAL A 100 3.10 18.33 14.41
N ARG A 101 1.82 17.99 14.26
CA ARG A 101 0.75 18.57 15.08
C ARG A 101 1.03 18.27 16.56
N ASP A 102 1.05 19.34 17.34
CA ASP A 102 1.32 19.33 18.78
C ASP A 102 2.70 18.76 19.16
N GLU A 103 3.67 18.78 18.24
CA GLU A 103 5.02 18.22 18.49
C GLU A 103 5.67 18.82 19.75
N ASN A 104 5.51 20.12 19.98
CA ASN A 104 6.03 20.83 21.16
C ASN A 104 5.50 20.29 22.49
N TYR A 105 4.33 19.64 22.51
CA TYR A 105 3.67 19.13 23.71
C TYR A 105 3.61 17.60 23.73
N SER A 106 4.08 16.96 22.67
CA SER A 106 3.99 15.52 22.51
C SER A 106 5.22 14.81 23.05
N PRO A 107 5.03 13.67 23.73
CA PRO A 107 6.17 12.86 24.15
C PRO A 107 6.82 12.09 22.97
N ILE A 108 6.24 12.14 21.76
CA ILE A 108 6.75 11.46 20.55
C ILE A 108 6.95 12.47 19.43
N ASN A 109 8.18 12.58 18.91
CA ASN A 109 8.48 13.39 17.73
C ASN A 109 7.86 12.82 16.44
N ALA A 110 7.73 13.67 15.42
CA ALA A 110 7.09 13.33 14.16
C ALA A 110 7.70 12.08 13.49
N LYS A 111 9.04 11.97 13.49
CA LYS A 111 9.76 10.83 12.90
C LYS A 111 9.37 9.51 13.56
N SER A 112 9.30 9.49 14.89
CA SER A 112 8.98 8.27 15.64
C SER A 112 7.51 7.91 15.53
N ARG A 113 6.61 8.90 15.46
CA ARG A 113 5.20 8.68 15.13
C ARG A 113 5.04 7.99 13.78
N LEU A 114 5.76 8.45 12.76
CA LEU A 114 5.73 7.83 11.43
C LEU A 114 6.24 6.39 11.47
N ILE A 115 7.34 6.12 12.17
CA ILE A 115 7.88 4.75 12.32
C ILE A 115 6.84 3.82 12.96
N ILE A 116 6.24 4.23 14.07
CA ILE A 116 5.23 3.43 14.77
C ILE A 116 4.00 3.22 13.89
N THR A 117 3.57 4.24 13.16
CA THR A 117 2.41 4.17 12.26
C THR A 117 2.66 3.22 11.08
N LYS A 118 3.86 3.22 10.50
CA LYS A 118 4.26 2.24 9.49
C LYS A 118 4.19 0.82 10.03
N ARG A 119 4.61 0.57 11.27
CA ARG A 119 4.51 -0.75 11.90
C ARG A 119 3.06 -1.20 12.07
N LEU A 120 2.18 -0.31 12.53
CA LEU A 120 0.74 -0.59 12.57
C LEU A 120 0.19 -0.94 11.19
N ALA A 121 0.63 -0.22 10.15
CA ALA A 121 0.22 -0.49 8.78
C ALA A 121 0.68 -1.87 8.28
N ILE A 122 1.93 -2.24 8.56
CA ILE A 122 2.51 -3.54 8.22
C ILE A 122 1.77 -4.66 8.96
N ASN A 123 1.45 -4.47 10.25
CA ASN A 123 0.68 -5.45 11.02
C ASN A 123 -0.73 -5.64 10.45
N CYS A 124 -1.40 -4.55 10.05
CA CYS A 124 -2.68 -4.63 9.35
C CYS A 124 -2.59 -5.43 8.05
N LEU A 125 -1.56 -5.17 7.23
CA LEU A 125 -1.32 -5.89 5.98
C LEU A 125 -1.12 -7.39 6.25
N ASN A 126 -0.20 -7.76 7.15
CA ASN A 126 0.16 -9.14 7.41
C ASN A 126 -0.97 -9.96 8.04
N LEU A 127 -1.82 -9.32 8.83
CA LEU A 127 -2.99 -9.95 9.44
C LEU A 127 -4.26 -9.88 8.58
N GLY A 128 -4.20 -9.23 7.40
CA GLY A 128 -5.35 -9.09 6.50
C GLY A 128 -6.50 -8.27 7.10
N LYS A 129 -6.19 -7.28 7.94
CA LYS A 129 -7.18 -6.46 8.67
C LYS A 129 -7.02 -4.97 8.35
N THR A 130 -8.06 -4.19 8.62
CA THR A 130 -8.10 -2.74 8.38
C THR A 130 -8.07 -1.90 9.67
N ASN A 131 -8.10 -2.55 10.83
CA ASN A 131 -8.12 -1.92 12.15
C ASN A 131 -7.14 -2.61 13.11
N PHE A 132 -6.86 -1.94 14.22
CA PHE A 132 -5.96 -2.39 15.27
C PHE A 132 -6.49 -1.98 16.65
N SER A 133 -6.17 -2.78 17.66
CA SER A 133 -6.60 -2.54 19.04
C SER A 133 -5.70 -1.53 19.75
N TYR A 134 -6.14 -1.10 20.93
CA TYR A 134 -5.32 -0.29 21.83
C TYR A 134 -4.00 -1.01 22.21
N ASP A 135 -4.05 -2.32 22.46
CA ASP A 135 -2.87 -3.11 22.83
C ASP A 135 -1.88 -3.23 21.67
N GLU A 136 -2.36 -3.27 20.44
CA GLU A 136 -1.49 -3.30 19.25
C GLU A 136 -0.75 -1.98 19.04
N ILE A 137 -1.36 -0.85 19.43
CA ILE A 137 -0.65 0.44 19.52
C ILE A 137 0.46 0.36 20.57
N ASN A 138 0.16 -0.18 21.75
CA ASN A 138 1.15 -0.35 22.82
C ASN A 138 2.32 -1.25 22.41
N LEU A 139 2.04 -2.36 21.71
CA LEU A 139 3.07 -3.24 21.19
C LEU A 139 3.95 -2.49 20.18
N ALA A 140 3.37 -1.77 19.22
CA ALA A 140 4.12 -1.01 18.23
C ALA A 140 4.98 0.10 18.87
N ILE A 141 4.50 0.74 19.95
CA ILE A 141 5.29 1.70 20.75
C ILE A 141 6.47 1.00 21.44
N LYS A 142 6.22 -0.12 22.13
CA LYS A 142 7.24 -0.87 22.88
C LYS A 142 8.36 -1.41 21.99
N GLU A 143 8.02 -1.80 20.76
CA GLU A 143 9.04 -2.21 19.79
C GLU A 143 9.94 -1.03 19.36
N GLN A 144 9.50 0.23 19.50
CA GLN A 144 10.28 1.41 19.14
C GLN A 144 11.02 2.00 20.35
N TYR A 145 10.43 1.89 21.53
CA TYR A 145 10.94 2.39 22.80
C TYR A 145 10.89 1.25 23.82
N SER A 146 12.04 0.62 24.07
CA SER A 146 12.14 -0.36 25.15
C SER A 146 11.98 0.34 26.51
N ASP A 147 11.51 -0.41 27.50
CA ASP A 147 11.56 -0.01 28.91
C ASP A 147 10.75 1.25 29.30
N LEU A 148 9.66 1.53 28.58
CA LEU A 148 8.71 2.56 28.99
C LEU A 148 7.93 2.14 30.25
N SER A 149 7.85 3.04 31.23
CA SER A 149 6.88 2.91 32.34
C SER A 149 5.45 2.94 31.80
N GLU A 150 4.51 2.36 32.53
CA GLU A 150 3.09 2.32 32.14
C GLU A 150 2.50 3.72 31.91
N ILE A 151 2.88 4.69 32.75
CA ILE A 151 2.48 6.10 32.61
C ILE A 151 3.02 6.70 31.30
N SER A 152 4.28 6.44 30.97
CA SER A 152 4.86 6.93 29.72
C SER A 152 4.22 6.24 28.52
N LEU A 153 3.98 4.94 28.58
CA LEU A 153 3.31 4.18 27.53
C LEU A 153 1.92 4.75 27.22
N GLU A 154 1.10 5.04 28.24
CA GLU A 154 -0.21 5.66 28.04
C GLU A 154 -0.09 7.04 27.39
N ARG A 155 0.87 7.87 27.82
CA ARG A 155 1.10 9.19 27.21
C ARG A 155 1.49 9.07 25.73
N TYR A 156 2.33 8.10 25.39
CA TYR A 156 2.75 7.81 24.01
C TYR A 156 1.57 7.32 23.17
N ASN A 157 0.78 6.38 23.72
CA ASN A 157 -0.40 5.85 23.07
C ASN A 157 -1.43 6.95 22.79
N ASN A 158 -1.73 7.78 23.80
CA ASN A 158 -2.63 8.91 23.65
C ASN A 158 -2.15 9.88 22.57
N ALA A 159 -0.85 10.15 22.48
CA ALA A 159 -0.28 11.00 21.44
C ALA A 159 -0.52 10.43 20.02
N LEU A 160 -0.41 9.11 19.83
CA LEU A 160 -0.70 8.46 18.55
C LEU A 160 -2.20 8.44 18.24
N ARG A 161 -3.04 8.12 19.22
CA ARG A 161 -4.51 8.08 19.05
C ARG A 161 -5.12 9.43 18.71
N ASN A 162 -4.50 10.51 19.18
CA ASN A 162 -4.93 11.88 18.87
C ASN A 162 -4.28 12.43 17.60
N CYS A 163 -3.46 11.64 16.90
CA CYS A 163 -2.91 12.04 15.62
C CYS A 163 -3.94 11.79 14.50
N SER A 164 -4.13 12.76 13.59
CA SER A 164 -5.27 12.76 12.64
C SER A 164 -5.37 11.53 11.74
N PHE A 165 -4.24 10.86 11.46
CA PHE A 165 -4.23 9.71 10.56
C PHE A 165 -4.94 8.48 11.15
N ILE A 166 -5.13 8.41 12.48
CA ILE A 166 -5.85 7.35 13.16
C ILE A 166 -7.19 7.88 13.65
N ARG A 167 -8.25 7.10 13.46
CA ARG A 167 -9.55 7.33 14.08
C ARG A 167 -10.02 6.12 14.86
N LYS A 168 -10.83 6.36 15.89
CA LYS A 168 -11.57 5.30 16.57
C LYS A 168 -12.76 4.89 15.71
N ASN A 169 -12.97 3.59 15.52
CA ASN A 169 -14.13 3.05 14.82
C ASN A 169 -15.28 2.73 15.78
N ASN A 170 -16.44 2.36 15.23
CA ASN A 170 -17.65 2.09 16.02
C ASN A 170 -17.51 0.90 16.99
N SER A 171 -16.56 -0.01 16.73
CA SER A 171 -16.29 -1.19 17.56
C SER A 171 -15.31 -0.91 18.70
N GLY A 172 -14.83 0.34 18.83
CA GLY A 172 -13.87 0.72 19.86
C GLY A 172 -12.40 0.49 19.50
N ASN A 173 -12.13 -0.11 18.34
CA ASN A 173 -10.79 -0.24 17.76
C ASN A 173 -10.37 1.02 17.01
N PHE A 174 -9.15 1.03 16.50
CA PHE A 174 -8.56 2.12 15.75
C PHE A 174 -8.32 1.71 14.30
N GLU A 175 -8.42 2.66 13.38
CA GLU A 175 -8.16 2.44 11.96
C GLU A 175 -7.57 3.69 11.33
N PHE A 176 -6.94 3.52 10.16
CA PHE A 176 -6.52 4.67 9.37
C PHE A 176 -7.75 5.46 8.90
N GLN A 177 -7.64 6.80 8.87
CA GLN A 177 -8.75 7.66 8.44
C GLN A 177 -9.26 7.32 7.03
N HIS A 178 -8.36 6.81 6.18
CA HIS A 178 -8.65 6.28 4.84
C HIS A 178 -7.65 5.17 4.48
N ALA A 179 -8.07 4.20 3.66
CA ALA A 179 -7.22 3.08 3.21
C ALA A 179 -5.93 3.57 2.49
N ALA A 180 -6.03 4.61 1.69
CA ALA A 180 -4.87 5.24 1.04
C ALA A 180 -3.74 5.65 2.01
N PHE A 181 -4.04 6.01 3.26
CA PHE A 181 -3.00 6.31 4.25
C PHE A 181 -2.32 5.04 4.78
N LEU A 182 -3.08 3.95 4.96
CA LEU A 182 -2.52 2.63 5.25
C LEU A 182 -1.55 2.21 4.13
N GLU A 183 -2.00 2.32 2.87
CA GLU A 183 -1.24 1.95 1.68
C GLU A 183 0.01 2.82 1.52
N TYR A 184 -0.11 4.13 1.74
CA TYR A 184 1.00 5.07 1.75
C TYR A 184 2.04 4.71 2.83
N CYS A 185 1.62 4.40 4.06
CA CYS A 185 2.53 3.98 5.12
C CYS A 185 3.25 2.67 4.78
N ILE A 186 2.56 1.68 4.22
CA ILE A 186 3.15 0.43 3.74
C ILE A 186 4.20 0.71 2.66
N ALA A 187 3.84 1.50 1.64
CA ALA A 187 4.72 1.83 0.53
C ALA A 187 5.98 2.58 1.01
N ARG A 188 5.84 3.53 1.94
CA ARG A 188 6.98 4.22 2.57
C ARG A 188 7.92 3.24 3.30
N ALA A 189 7.37 2.29 4.04
CA ALA A 189 8.17 1.27 4.71
C ALA A 189 8.94 0.37 3.71
N ILE A 190 8.32 0.02 2.58
CA ILE A 190 8.98 -0.72 1.49
C ILE A 190 10.10 0.12 0.87
N ILE A 191 9.88 1.42 0.66
CA ILE A 191 10.91 2.32 0.12
C ILE A 191 12.10 2.43 1.08
N ASP A 192 11.87 2.49 2.39
CA ASP A 192 12.95 2.51 3.38
C ASP A 192 13.84 1.25 3.25
N ASP A 193 13.23 0.07 3.07
CA ASP A 193 13.95 -1.19 2.82
C ASP A 193 14.71 -1.14 1.48
N LEU A 194 14.06 -0.68 0.41
CA LEU A 194 14.66 -0.62 -0.93
C LEU A 194 15.89 0.30 -0.98
N ILE A 195 15.85 1.43 -0.26
CA ILE A 195 17.00 2.34 -0.13
C ILE A 195 18.20 1.63 0.50
N LEU A 196 17.95 0.68 1.40
CA LEU A 196 18.98 -0.14 2.05
C LEU A 196 19.34 -1.40 1.24
N ASN A 197 18.85 -1.54 0.00
CA ASN A 197 18.93 -2.77 -0.81
C ASN A 197 18.37 -4.01 -0.09
N ASN A 198 17.40 -3.80 0.82
CA ASN A 198 16.65 -4.85 1.48
C ASN A 198 15.36 -5.13 0.71
N TYR A 199 15.03 -6.42 0.55
CA TYR A 199 13.82 -6.88 -0.16
C TYR A 199 12.92 -7.74 0.71
N ASP A 200 13.15 -7.79 2.02
CA ASP A 200 12.40 -8.65 2.94
C ASP A 200 10.95 -8.18 3.13
N SER A 201 10.67 -6.89 3.00
CA SER A 201 9.31 -6.38 2.94
C SER A 201 8.47 -6.99 1.83
N PHE A 202 9.06 -7.48 0.74
CA PHE A 202 8.30 -8.17 -0.30
C PHE A 202 7.74 -9.52 0.16
N SER A 203 8.28 -10.13 1.22
CA SER A 203 7.75 -11.35 1.84
C SER A 203 6.50 -11.12 2.70
N TRP A 204 6.10 -9.86 2.92
CA TRP A 204 4.84 -9.54 3.59
C TRP A 204 3.62 -10.06 2.80
N ALA A 205 2.43 -9.91 3.38
CA ALA A 205 1.20 -10.28 2.69
C ALA A 205 1.06 -9.57 1.33
N ALA A 206 0.17 -10.11 0.48
CA ALA A 206 0.07 -9.72 -0.91
C ALA A 206 -0.26 -8.22 -1.08
N PHE A 207 0.53 -7.53 -1.92
CA PHE A 207 0.30 -6.12 -2.20
C PHE A 207 -0.88 -5.94 -3.14
N ASN A 208 -1.79 -5.03 -2.77
CA ASN A 208 -2.88 -4.61 -3.66
C ASN A 208 -2.33 -3.63 -4.73
N PRO A 209 -3.13 -3.31 -5.78
CA PRO A 209 -2.69 -2.40 -6.84
C PRO A 209 -2.31 -1.01 -6.34
N GLU A 210 -3.00 -0.45 -5.35
CA GLU A 210 -2.71 0.90 -4.83
C GLU A 210 -1.37 0.97 -4.09
N ILE A 211 -0.99 -0.08 -3.34
CA ILE A 211 0.34 -0.20 -2.74
C ILE A 211 1.40 -0.20 -3.85
N ILE A 212 1.22 -1.00 -4.90
CA ILE A 212 2.16 -1.08 -6.03
C ILE A 212 2.27 0.26 -6.75
N GLU A 213 1.14 0.92 -7.00
CA GLU A 213 1.10 2.25 -7.61
C GLU A 213 1.86 3.27 -6.74
N THR A 214 1.63 3.24 -5.42
CA THR A 214 2.26 4.18 -4.50
C THR A 214 3.77 3.95 -4.39
N ILE A 215 4.23 2.68 -4.41
CA ILE A 215 5.66 2.36 -4.49
C ILE A 215 6.24 2.91 -5.80
N HIS A 216 5.57 2.69 -6.94
CA HIS A 216 6.02 3.21 -8.23
C HIS A 216 6.16 4.74 -8.23
N ASP A 217 5.18 5.44 -7.66
CA ASP A 217 5.21 6.90 -7.56
C ASP A 217 6.37 7.35 -6.67
N LEU A 218 6.59 6.69 -5.53
CA LEU A 218 7.70 7.02 -4.62
C LEU A 218 9.06 6.76 -5.27
N LEU A 219 9.21 5.65 -6.01
CA LEU A 219 10.42 5.37 -6.78
C LEU A 219 10.69 6.44 -7.85
N SER A 220 9.64 6.98 -8.46
CA SER A 220 9.73 8.12 -9.38
C SER A 220 10.25 9.35 -8.65
N LYS A 221 9.61 9.70 -7.53
CA LYS A 221 9.91 10.89 -6.73
C LYS A 221 11.35 10.90 -6.20
N PHE A 222 11.87 9.75 -5.79
CA PHE A 222 13.24 9.62 -5.29
C PHE A 222 14.29 9.29 -6.36
N ASN A 223 13.91 9.26 -7.65
CA ASN A 223 14.80 8.86 -8.76
C ASN A 223 15.46 7.48 -8.56
N LEU A 224 14.76 6.53 -7.94
CA LEU A 224 15.28 5.20 -7.59
C LEU A 224 14.92 4.10 -8.61
N LYS A 225 14.12 4.40 -9.64
CA LYS A 225 13.62 3.38 -10.58
C LYS A 225 14.71 2.53 -11.20
N SER A 226 15.73 3.15 -11.80
CA SER A 226 16.79 2.44 -12.52
C SER A 226 17.58 1.51 -11.59
N THR A 227 17.93 2.00 -10.40
CA THR A 227 18.65 1.23 -9.37
C THR A 227 17.84 0.02 -8.90
N VAL A 228 16.54 0.23 -8.64
CA VAL A 228 15.67 -0.81 -8.11
C VAL A 228 15.33 -1.86 -9.16
N ILE A 229 15.15 -1.47 -10.43
CA ILE A 229 14.83 -2.42 -11.53
C ILE A 229 15.88 -3.55 -11.62
N ASN A 230 17.16 -3.20 -11.64
CA ASN A 230 18.23 -4.20 -11.77
C ASN A 230 18.29 -5.14 -10.57
N SER A 231 18.03 -4.62 -9.37
CA SER A 231 18.11 -5.38 -8.13
C SER A 231 16.87 -6.25 -7.88
N ILE A 232 15.69 -5.86 -8.38
CA ILE A 232 14.46 -6.68 -8.31
C ILE A 232 14.62 -8.00 -9.07
N GLU A 233 15.22 -8.00 -10.26
CA GLU A 233 15.42 -9.23 -11.04
C GLU A 233 16.25 -10.25 -10.26
N LYS A 234 17.36 -9.80 -9.66
CA LYS A 234 18.19 -10.64 -8.79
C LYS A 234 17.42 -11.14 -7.57
N ALA A 235 16.74 -10.25 -6.85
CA ALA A 235 15.94 -10.61 -5.68
C ALA A 235 14.82 -11.61 -6.02
N TYR A 236 14.23 -11.51 -7.21
CA TYR A 236 13.20 -12.44 -7.68
C TYR A 236 13.77 -13.83 -7.95
N ILE A 237 14.93 -13.92 -8.61
CA ILE A 237 15.59 -15.20 -8.91
C ILE A 237 16.01 -15.90 -7.61
N ASP A 238 16.62 -15.16 -6.69
CA ASP A 238 17.13 -15.69 -5.42
C ASP A 238 16.01 -16.05 -4.43
N SER A 239 14.82 -15.47 -4.60
CA SER A 239 13.70 -15.71 -3.70
C SER A 239 13.16 -17.14 -3.80
N LYS A 240 13.12 -17.82 -2.65
CA LYS A 240 12.38 -19.08 -2.42
C LYS A 240 10.97 -18.86 -1.88
N ASP A 241 10.64 -17.63 -1.48
CA ASP A 241 9.31 -17.27 -0.96
C ASP A 241 8.37 -16.90 -2.13
N SER A 242 7.23 -17.59 -2.20
CA SER A 242 6.20 -17.39 -3.23
C SER A 242 5.53 -16.02 -3.12
N ARG A 243 5.35 -15.49 -1.91
CA ARG A 243 4.79 -14.14 -1.67
C ARG A 243 5.75 -13.08 -2.15
N LYS A 244 7.03 -13.17 -1.74
CA LYS A 244 8.11 -12.31 -2.21
C LYS A 244 8.18 -12.28 -3.73
N SER A 245 8.17 -13.46 -4.36
CA SER A 245 8.19 -13.58 -5.82
C SER A 245 6.98 -12.88 -6.46
N THR A 246 5.78 -13.07 -5.90
CA THR A 246 4.54 -12.46 -6.43
C THR A 246 4.55 -10.94 -6.32
N ASN A 247 4.93 -10.40 -5.16
CA ASN A 247 4.98 -8.97 -4.92
C ASN A 247 6.06 -8.30 -5.79
N LEU A 248 7.24 -8.92 -5.93
CA LEU A 248 8.30 -8.44 -6.84
C LEU A 248 7.84 -8.42 -8.29
N LEU A 249 7.14 -9.48 -8.74
CA LEU A 249 6.60 -9.55 -10.10
C LEU A 249 5.56 -8.45 -10.37
N LYS A 250 4.65 -8.18 -9.43
CA LYS A 250 3.68 -7.07 -9.55
C LYS A 250 4.38 -5.74 -9.74
N LEU A 251 5.40 -5.45 -8.92
CA LEU A 251 6.16 -4.20 -9.01
C LEU A 251 6.94 -4.10 -10.33
N ALA A 252 7.63 -5.17 -10.73
CA ALA A 252 8.37 -5.20 -11.98
C ALA A 252 7.47 -5.02 -13.22
N ASN A 253 6.27 -5.63 -13.21
CA ASN A 253 5.28 -5.41 -14.25
C ASN A 253 4.86 -3.94 -14.32
N LYS A 254 4.66 -3.30 -13.17
CA LYS A 254 4.34 -1.87 -13.10
C LYS A 254 5.49 -0.99 -13.61
N LEU A 255 6.73 -1.41 -13.40
CA LEU A 255 7.94 -0.75 -13.90
C LEU A 255 8.24 -1.03 -15.39
N GLY A 256 7.41 -1.79 -16.10
CA GLY A 256 7.55 -2.06 -17.53
C GLY A 256 8.46 -3.23 -17.89
N LYS A 257 8.85 -4.09 -16.93
CA LYS A 257 9.75 -5.24 -17.12
C LYS A 257 9.02 -6.58 -17.35
N LYS A 258 7.98 -6.58 -18.18
CA LYS A 258 7.19 -7.80 -18.47
C LYS A 258 8.04 -8.95 -19.04
N GLU A 259 9.03 -8.63 -19.88
CA GLU A 259 9.78 -9.64 -20.65
C GLU A 259 10.90 -10.30 -19.82
N CYS A 260 11.66 -9.54 -19.02
CA CYS A 260 12.81 -10.08 -18.28
C CYS A 260 12.42 -11.11 -17.20
N LEU A 261 11.30 -10.93 -16.51
CA LEU A 261 10.86 -11.88 -15.47
C LEU A 261 10.10 -13.09 -16.04
N SER A 262 9.56 -13.00 -17.25
CA SER A 262 8.99 -14.14 -17.95
C SER A 262 10.05 -15.22 -18.25
N MET A 263 11.30 -14.79 -18.52
CA MET A 263 12.46 -15.70 -18.62
C MET A 263 12.89 -16.28 -17.26
N GLY A 264 12.74 -15.53 -16.17
CA GLY A 264 12.96 -16.05 -14.81
C GLY A 264 11.93 -17.10 -14.40
N LEU A 265 10.66 -16.91 -14.79
CA LEU A 265 9.57 -17.87 -14.61
C LEU A 265 9.80 -19.17 -15.40
N THR A 266 10.25 -19.08 -16.66
CA THR A 266 10.60 -20.28 -17.44
C THR A 266 11.80 -21.01 -16.84
N CYS A 267 12.81 -20.31 -16.31
CA CYS A 267 13.91 -20.93 -15.56
C CYS A 267 13.44 -21.61 -14.27
N LYS A 268 12.58 -20.97 -13.46
CA LYS A 268 12.02 -21.59 -12.24
C LYS A 268 11.12 -22.79 -12.58
N MET A 269 10.30 -22.71 -13.63
CA MET A 269 9.50 -23.85 -14.10
C MET A 269 10.40 -24.98 -14.61
N LYS A 270 11.46 -24.67 -15.37
CA LYS A 270 12.41 -25.68 -15.84
C LYS A 270 13.11 -26.39 -14.68
N TYR A 271 13.57 -25.64 -13.67
CA TYR A 271 14.16 -26.20 -12.47
C TYR A 271 13.17 -27.07 -11.68
N CYS A 272 11.92 -26.62 -11.51
CA CYS A 272 10.86 -27.44 -10.88
C CYS A 272 10.58 -28.72 -11.67
N MET A 273 10.53 -28.65 -13.01
CA MET A 273 10.34 -29.83 -13.87
C MET A 273 11.53 -30.80 -13.80
N GLU A 274 12.76 -30.30 -13.77
CA GLU A 274 13.97 -31.11 -13.59
C GLU A 274 13.99 -31.80 -12.22
N LEU A 275 13.55 -31.10 -11.16
CA LEU A 275 13.43 -31.65 -9.81
C LEU A 275 12.35 -32.73 -9.74
N ILE A 276 11.18 -32.50 -10.36
CA ILE A 276 10.09 -33.49 -10.47
C ILE A 276 10.60 -34.75 -11.19
N SER A 277 11.23 -34.60 -12.36
CA SER A 277 11.83 -35.73 -13.08
C SER A 277 12.94 -36.43 -12.30
N ALA A 278 13.70 -35.72 -11.45
CA ALA A 278 14.69 -36.34 -10.56
C ALA A 278 14.01 -37.19 -9.47
N ILE A 279 12.94 -36.68 -8.86
CA ILE A 279 12.14 -37.41 -7.86
C ILE A 279 11.47 -38.63 -8.49
N GLU A 280 10.88 -38.50 -9.69
CA GLU A 280 10.27 -39.61 -10.42
C GLU A 280 11.28 -40.72 -10.72
N ARG A 281 12.48 -40.36 -11.20
CA ARG A 281 13.57 -41.34 -11.43
C ARG A 281 13.98 -42.05 -10.15
N PHE A 282 14.10 -41.31 -9.04
CA PHE A 282 14.44 -41.88 -7.75
C PHE A 282 13.36 -42.86 -7.24
N LEU A 283 12.08 -42.48 -7.33
CA LEU A 283 10.95 -43.34 -6.95
C LEU A 283 10.89 -44.60 -7.82
N MET A 284 11.05 -44.48 -9.14
CA MET A 284 11.07 -45.62 -10.06
C MET A 284 12.25 -46.56 -9.80
N GLN A 285 13.40 -46.03 -9.41
CA GLN A 285 14.56 -46.86 -9.05
C GLN A 285 14.29 -47.65 -7.76
N ARG A 286 13.66 -47.03 -6.75
CA ARG A 286 13.27 -47.75 -5.52
C ARG A 286 12.18 -48.79 -5.76
N LEU A 287 11.21 -48.50 -6.64
CA LEU A 287 10.17 -49.44 -7.02
C LEU A 287 10.76 -50.67 -7.72
N LYS A 288 11.72 -50.47 -8.64
CA LYS A 288 12.45 -51.57 -9.29
C LYS A 288 13.20 -52.44 -8.28
N ILE A 289 13.89 -51.83 -7.31
CA ILE A 289 14.59 -52.56 -6.26
C ILE A 289 13.60 -53.37 -5.41
N ALA A 290 12.44 -52.78 -5.06
CA ALA A 290 11.41 -53.48 -4.28
C ALA A 290 10.83 -54.69 -5.04
N ILE A 291 10.55 -54.54 -6.33
CA ILE A 291 10.07 -55.63 -7.19
C ILE A 291 11.14 -56.72 -7.35
N SER A 292 12.41 -56.34 -7.52
CA SER A 292 13.52 -57.31 -7.56
C SER A 292 13.66 -58.08 -6.24
N LEU A 293 13.41 -57.44 -5.09
CA LEU A 293 13.46 -58.09 -3.79
C LEU A 293 12.27 -59.02 -3.56
N GLU A 294 11.06 -58.68 -4.00
CA GLU A 294 9.90 -59.59 -3.95
C GLU A 294 10.10 -60.84 -4.83
N GLN A 295 10.73 -60.69 -6.00
CA GLN A 295 11.06 -61.82 -6.87
C GLN A 295 12.11 -62.76 -6.27
N ILE A 296 13.00 -62.25 -5.41
CA ILE A 296 14.00 -63.06 -4.68
C ILE A 296 13.36 -63.84 -3.52
N TYR A 297 12.27 -63.31 -2.92
CA TYR A 297 11.55 -63.98 -1.83
C TYR A 297 10.50 -65.00 -2.31
N LEU A 298 10.25 -65.10 -3.61
CA LEU A 298 9.31 -66.05 -4.24
C LEU A 298 9.99 -67.25 -4.91
N ILE A 299 11.29 -67.45 -4.68
CA ILE A 299 12.09 -68.63 -5.05
C ILE A 299 12.46 -69.38 -3.77
#